data_AF-A0A7C1QAU8-F1
#
_entry.id   AF-A0A7C1QAU8-F1
#
_cell.length_a   1.000
_cell.length_b   1.000
_cell.length_c   1.000
_cell.angle_alpha   90.00
_cell.angle_beta   90.00
_cell.angle_gamma   90.00
#
_symmetry.space_group_name_H-M   'P 1'
#
loop_
_entity.id
_entity.type
_entity.pdbx_description
1 polymer ?
#
loop_
_entity_poly.entity_id
_entity_poly.type
_entity_poly.pdbx_seq_one_letter_code
_entity_poly.pdbx_strand_id
1 'polypeptide(L)'
;MKYFLFILFLSIQVCLSQDTVSRTLVDSKITIPLEAYRELKADSNFKADSVGFIVNGKDTLVQLEKVPFGKRKTVTVPYEVKDSLFLITYKNVVFNKDKYLSQENPNRMRYWKEPLRIYFNEIVDFVDRNALKDFAIRLEDKVDSLKIEFVKSIGESNFIIYYKDADNNNEYSPDMSTKNEGFYTYWNRNNQLTNTFLKIDKDKVNPSTRVELLKWRFFQSLGYFRLQSNFPCTSYFSKCFEEVKILSDSDIELLRYHYSYGICKGSNLLDFETQHELAKDVISKNPNNKMSFIHEIE
;
A
#
# COMPACT_ATOMS: atom_id res chain seq x y z
N MET A 1 31.35 -36.49 22.80
CA MET A 1 29.90 -36.21 22.58
C MET A 1 29.33 -35.09 23.46
N LYS A 2 29.69 -34.96 24.75
CA LYS A 2 29.12 -33.91 25.63
C LYS A 2 29.43 -32.47 25.22
N TYR A 3 30.59 -32.21 24.60
CA TYR A 3 30.97 -30.86 24.14
C TYR A 3 30.38 -30.46 22.78
N PHE A 4 29.88 -31.41 21.99
CA PHE A 4 29.32 -31.14 20.66
C PHE A 4 27.89 -30.57 20.74
N LEU A 5 27.12 -31.00 21.74
CA LEU A 5 25.78 -30.48 22.04
C LEU A 5 25.79 -29.04 22.58
N PHE A 6 26.89 -28.62 23.22
CA PHE A 6 27.01 -27.25 23.76
C PHE A 6 27.31 -26.22 22.67
N ILE A 7 28.06 -26.61 21.63
CA ILE A 7 28.35 -25.75 20.47
C ILE A 7 27.11 -25.57 19.59
N LEU A 8 26.25 -26.59 19.49
CA LEU A 8 24.99 -26.51 18.74
C LEU A 8 23.95 -25.58 19.40
N PHE A 9 24.02 -25.38 20.72
CA PHE A 9 23.12 -24.48 21.45
C PHE A 9 23.53 -23.00 21.34
N LEU A 10 24.81 -22.73 21.12
CA LEU A 10 25.35 -21.37 20.95
C LEU A 10 25.14 -20.81 19.52
N SER A 11 24.98 -21.66 18.50
CA SER A 11 24.73 -21.21 17.13
C SER A 11 23.27 -20.84 16.84
N ILE A 12 22.30 -21.32 17.65
CA ILE A 12 20.87 -21.01 17.45
C ILE A 12 20.52 -19.60 17.96
N GLN A 13 21.35 -19.00 18.83
CA GLN A 13 21.14 -17.65 19.35
C GLN A 13 21.50 -16.54 18.34
N VAL A 14 22.18 -16.85 17.23
CA VAL A 14 22.60 -15.84 16.24
C VAL A 14 21.56 -15.64 15.11
N CYS A 15 20.53 -16.51 15.01
CA CYS A 15 19.50 -16.41 13.96
C CYS A 15 18.17 -15.79 14.42
N LEU A 16 18.07 -15.27 15.64
CA LEU A 16 16.86 -14.59 16.15
C LEU A 16 17.07 -13.10 16.44
N SER A 17 18.03 -12.45 15.78
CA SER A 17 18.00 -10.99 15.63
C SER A 17 17.15 -10.64 14.40
N GLN A 18 15.84 -10.88 14.48
CA GLN A 18 14.93 -10.08 13.67
C GLN A 18 14.94 -8.69 14.26
N ASP A 19 15.50 -7.74 13.51
CA ASP A 19 15.41 -6.30 13.72
C ASP A 19 13.93 -5.85 13.72
N THR A 20 13.19 -6.21 14.77
CA THR A 20 12.10 -5.37 15.22
C THR A 20 12.76 -4.26 16.01
N VAL A 21 13.14 -3.21 15.29
CA VAL A 21 13.56 -1.93 15.86
C VAL A 21 12.37 -1.34 16.62
N SER A 22 12.09 -1.88 17.81
CA SER A 22 11.43 -1.13 18.87
C SER A 22 12.49 -0.19 19.44
N ARG A 23 12.75 0.91 18.71
CA ARG A 23 13.51 2.02 19.25
C ARG A 23 12.71 2.57 20.43
N THR A 24 13.18 2.26 21.63
CA THR A 24 12.95 3.06 22.82
C THR A 24 13.19 4.52 22.46
N LEU A 25 12.14 5.33 22.69
CA LEU A 25 12.09 6.78 22.50
C LEU A 25 13.31 7.43 23.15
N VAL A 26 14.31 7.78 22.34
CA VAL A 26 15.32 8.76 22.74
C VAL A 26 14.57 10.06 22.95
N ASP A 27 14.80 10.77 24.05
CA ASP A 27 14.47 12.18 24.22
C ASP A 27 15.14 12.98 23.10
N SER A 28 14.53 12.97 21.92
CA SER A 28 15.09 13.53 20.72
C SER A 28 14.77 15.01 20.71
N LYS A 29 15.80 15.84 20.90
CA LYS A 29 15.72 17.27 20.63
C LYS A 29 15.33 17.46 19.17
N ILE A 30 14.15 18.03 18.92
CA ILE A 30 13.70 18.36 17.57
C ILE A 30 14.16 19.77 17.25
N THR A 31 14.63 19.98 16.02
CA THR A 31 15.01 21.29 15.51
C THR A 31 14.02 21.70 14.43
N ILE A 32 13.34 22.83 14.62
CA ILE A 32 12.37 23.38 13.66
C ILE A 32 12.74 24.81 13.24
N PRO A 33 12.34 25.30 12.06
CA PRO A 33 12.53 26.70 11.69
C PRO A 33 11.85 27.66 12.69
N LEU A 34 12.45 28.83 12.91
CA LEU A 34 11.92 29.86 13.83
C LEU A 34 10.50 30.30 13.47
N GLU A 35 10.16 30.36 12.18
CA GLU A 35 8.81 30.69 11.72
C GLU A 35 7.80 29.63 12.14
N ALA A 36 8.08 28.35 11.88
CA ALA A 36 7.24 27.23 12.31
C ALA A 36 7.09 27.18 13.85
N TYR A 37 8.15 27.50 14.60
CA TYR A 37 8.05 27.60 16.06
C TYR A 37 7.12 28.72 16.51
N ARG A 38 7.15 29.89 15.85
CA ARG A 38 6.27 31.02 16.16
C ARG A 38 4.80 30.68 15.88
N GLU A 39 4.53 30.00 14.77
CA GLU A 39 3.18 29.52 14.45
C GLU A 39 2.67 28.53 15.49
N LEU A 40 3.50 27.54 15.86
CA LEU A 40 3.13 26.55 16.87
C LEU A 40 2.91 27.17 18.24
N LYS A 41 3.74 28.16 18.63
CA LYS A 41 3.59 28.88 19.90
C LYS A 41 2.33 29.75 19.98
N ALA A 42 1.74 30.09 18.83
CA ALA A 42 0.46 30.80 18.79
C ALA A 42 -0.73 29.88 19.14
N ASP A 43 -0.57 28.55 19.08
CA ASP A 43 -1.58 27.60 19.53
C ASP A 43 -1.53 27.42 21.06
N SER A 44 -2.66 27.67 21.72
CA SER A 44 -2.87 27.48 23.15
C SER A 44 -2.59 26.06 23.66
N ASN A 45 -2.60 25.05 22.79
CA ASN A 45 -2.35 23.65 23.13
C ASN A 45 -0.86 23.26 23.05
N PHE A 46 -0.01 24.14 22.54
CA PHE A 46 1.42 23.89 22.41
C PHE A 46 2.14 24.04 23.76
N LYS A 47 2.74 22.94 24.24
CA LYS A 47 3.38 22.85 25.57
C LYS A 47 4.87 22.48 25.51
N ALA A 48 5.56 22.90 24.45
CA ALA A 48 7.01 22.69 24.31
C ALA A 48 7.75 24.02 24.36
N ASP A 49 8.69 24.15 25.29
CA ASP A 49 9.57 25.31 25.36
C ASP A 49 10.85 25.09 24.53
N SER A 50 11.42 26.20 24.06
CA SER A 50 12.72 26.19 23.40
C SER A 50 13.84 25.92 24.40
N VAL A 51 14.76 25.02 24.04
CA VAL A 51 16.00 24.74 24.79
C VAL A 51 17.22 25.40 24.18
N GLY A 52 17.02 26.18 23.12
CA GLY A 52 18.10 26.88 22.43
C GLY A 52 17.77 27.20 20.98
N PHE A 53 18.66 27.98 20.37
CA PHE A 53 18.62 28.37 18.97
C PHE A 53 19.89 27.89 18.27
N ILE A 54 19.75 27.45 17.02
CA ILE A 54 20.86 27.15 16.12
C ILE A 54 20.75 28.09 14.94
N VAL A 55 21.82 28.82 14.63
CA VAL A 55 21.89 29.61 13.39
C VAL A 55 22.64 28.78 12.35
N ASN A 56 21.99 28.47 11.23
CA ASN A 56 22.59 27.76 10.11
C ASN A 56 22.45 28.60 8.84
N GLY A 57 23.53 29.26 8.43
CA GLY A 57 23.50 30.22 7.33
C GLY A 57 22.66 31.46 7.66
N LYS A 58 21.60 31.71 6.88
CA LYS A 58 20.64 32.81 7.12
C LYS A 58 19.39 32.38 7.91
N ASP A 59 19.26 31.09 8.21
CA ASP A 59 18.10 30.56 8.92
C ASP A 59 18.39 30.39 10.41
N THR A 60 17.40 30.73 11.23
CA THR A 60 17.40 30.44 12.66
C THR A 60 16.49 29.25 12.91
N LEU A 61 17.05 28.22 13.54
CA LEU A 61 16.35 27.04 13.97
C LEU A 61 16.17 27.06 15.48
N VAL A 62 15.06 26.51 15.97
CA VAL A 62 14.71 26.43 17.38
C VAL A 62 14.79 24.96 17.80
N GLN A 63 15.58 24.67 18.83
CA GLN A 63 15.58 23.36 19.47
C GLN A 63 14.47 23.29 20.50
N LEU A 64 13.71 22.19 20.50
CA LEU A 64 12.65 21.89 21.47
C LEU A 64 13.07 20.73 22.37
N GLU A 65 12.74 20.83 23.67
CA GLU A 65 13.07 19.77 24.66
C GLU A 65 12.22 18.51 24.47
N LYS A 66 10.98 18.69 24.03
CA LYS A 66 9.98 17.63 23.89
C LYS A 66 9.21 17.80 22.61
N VAL A 67 8.84 16.68 22.01
CA VAL A 67 7.93 16.66 20.87
C VAL A 67 6.56 17.18 21.36
N PRO A 68 6.06 18.31 20.81
CA PRO A 68 4.81 18.92 21.25
C PRO A 68 3.59 18.09 20.84
N PHE A 69 3.76 17.22 19.85
CA PHE A 69 2.82 16.20 19.45
C PHE A 69 3.04 15.00 20.39
N GLY A 70 2.01 14.61 21.16
CA GLY A 70 2.10 13.48 22.09
C GLY A 70 2.70 12.22 21.45
N LYS A 71 3.14 11.25 22.25
CA LYS A 71 3.83 10.02 21.80
C LYS A 71 3.04 9.27 20.70
N ARG A 72 3.17 9.68 19.44
CA ARG A 72 2.63 8.99 18.27
C ARG A 72 3.69 7.99 17.84
N LYS A 73 3.30 6.74 17.61
CA LYS A 73 4.20 5.76 17.03
C LYS A 73 4.47 6.20 15.59
N THR A 74 5.75 6.29 15.22
CA THR A 74 6.14 6.67 13.86
C THR A 74 7.07 5.62 13.28
N VAL A 75 6.94 5.35 11.98
CA VAL A 75 7.91 4.59 11.20
C VAL A 75 8.63 5.54 10.25
N THR A 76 9.94 5.38 10.18
CA THR A 76 10.79 6.09 9.24
C THR A 76 11.18 5.14 8.11
N VAL A 77 10.89 5.52 6.86
CA VAL A 77 11.20 4.73 5.68
C VAL A 77 12.22 5.47 4.82
N PRO A 78 13.38 4.86 4.55
CA PRO A 78 14.36 5.43 3.62
C PRO A 78 13.72 5.62 2.24
N TYR A 79 13.99 6.77 1.63
CA TYR A 79 13.60 7.00 0.24
C TYR A 79 14.47 6.16 -0.69
N GLU A 80 13.83 5.36 -1.53
CA GLU A 80 14.49 4.65 -2.61
C GLU A 80 14.30 5.42 -3.92
N VAL A 81 15.40 5.83 -4.55
CA VAL A 81 15.35 6.52 -5.84
C VAL A 81 14.85 5.54 -6.90
N LYS A 82 13.72 5.85 -7.51
CA LYS A 82 13.19 5.13 -8.67
C LYS A 82 13.50 5.87 -9.96
N ASP A 83 13.74 5.11 -11.02
CA ASP A 83 13.99 5.68 -12.34
C ASP A 83 12.71 6.32 -12.92
N SER A 84 12.90 7.17 -13.91
CA SER A 84 11.80 7.95 -14.50
C SER A 84 10.76 7.07 -15.20
N LEU A 85 11.15 5.94 -15.79
CA LEU A 85 10.22 5.03 -16.48
C LEU A 85 9.32 4.31 -15.46
N PHE A 86 9.88 3.86 -14.34
CA PHE A 86 9.10 3.31 -13.23
C PHE A 86 8.08 4.33 -12.72
N LEU A 87 8.51 5.57 -12.44
CA LEU A 87 7.61 6.61 -11.93
C LEU A 87 6.49 6.97 -12.90
N ILE A 88 6.77 7.03 -14.21
CA ILE A 88 5.75 7.25 -15.24
C ILE A 88 4.75 6.08 -15.25
N THR A 89 5.26 4.85 -15.24
CA THR A 89 4.43 3.64 -15.23
C THR A 89 3.51 3.60 -14.00
N TYR A 90 4.08 3.83 -12.81
CA TYR A 90 3.34 3.88 -11.56
C TYR A 90 2.24 4.95 -11.59
N LYS A 91 2.56 6.15 -12.10
CA LYS A 91 1.57 7.23 -12.21
C LYS A 91 0.37 6.86 -13.09
N ASN A 92 0.61 6.20 -14.21
CA ASN A 92 -0.45 5.80 -15.13
C ASN A 92 -1.37 4.75 -14.50
N VAL A 93 -0.76 3.77 -13.81
CA VAL A 93 -1.46 2.68 -13.15
C VAL A 93 -2.29 3.16 -11.95
N VAL A 94 -1.75 4.06 -11.13
CA VAL A 94 -2.35 4.42 -9.84
C VAL A 94 -3.21 5.69 -9.91
N PHE A 95 -2.75 6.72 -10.62
CA PHE A 95 -3.38 8.04 -10.59
C PHE A 95 -4.21 8.36 -11.84
N ASN A 96 -4.32 7.47 -12.84
CA ASN A 96 -5.19 7.68 -14.00
C ASN A 96 -4.95 9.04 -14.71
N LYS A 97 -3.69 9.28 -15.11
CA LYS A 97 -3.22 10.54 -15.70
C LYS A 97 -3.98 10.97 -16.97
N ASP A 98 -4.63 10.03 -17.67
CA ASP A 98 -5.23 10.26 -19.00
C ASP A 98 -6.65 10.86 -19.00
N LYS A 99 -7.29 11.03 -17.83
CA LYS A 99 -8.57 11.77 -17.75
C LYS A 99 -8.33 13.19 -17.26
N TYR A 100 -8.72 14.15 -18.10
CA TYR A 100 -8.69 15.57 -17.81
C TYR A 100 -9.25 15.90 -16.41
N LEU A 101 -8.46 16.72 -15.74
CA LEU A 101 -8.63 17.36 -14.44
C LEU A 101 -10.04 17.94 -14.27
N SER A 102 -10.84 17.35 -13.39
CA SER A 102 -11.81 18.16 -12.65
C SER A 102 -11.14 18.55 -11.35
N GLN A 103 -11.14 19.85 -11.04
CA GLN A 103 -10.59 20.40 -9.79
C GLN A 103 -11.24 19.78 -8.54
N GLU A 104 -12.40 19.14 -8.70
CA GLU A 104 -13.20 18.54 -7.62
C GLU A 104 -12.71 17.16 -7.16
N ASN A 105 -11.82 16.49 -7.91
CA ASN A 105 -11.32 15.18 -7.50
C ASN A 105 -9.85 15.01 -7.89
N PRO A 106 -8.89 15.48 -7.06
CA PRO A 106 -7.48 15.24 -7.33
C PRO A 106 -7.29 13.73 -7.44
N ASN A 107 -6.62 13.28 -8.51
CA ASN A 107 -6.28 11.88 -8.71
C ASN A 107 -5.50 11.39 -7.50
N ARG A 108 -6.19 10.75 -6.57
CA ARG A 108 -5.65 10.24 -5.31
C ARG A 108 -5.50 8.75 -5.42
N MET A 109 -4.40 8.25 -4.91
CA MET A 109 -4.22 6.81 -4.84
C MET A 109 -5.20 6.20 -3.85
N ARG A 110 -5.63 4.99 -4.14
CA ARG A 110 -6.51 4.21 -3.28
C ARG A 110 -5.78 2.98 -2.78
N TYR A 111 -5.95 2.67 -1.51
CA TYR A 111 -5.22 1.57 -0.88
C TYR A 111 -6.05 0.97 0.26
N TRP A 112 -5.76 -0.29 0.58
CA TRP A 112 -6.28 -0.91 1.80
C TRP A 112 -5.48 -0.43 3.02
N LYS A 113 -6.17 0.21 3.99
CA LYS A 113 -5.58 0.55 5.30
C LYS A 113 -5.70 -0.63 6.26
N GLU A 114 -6.88 -1.23 6.29
CA GLU A 114 -7.20 -2.40 7.11
C GLU A 114 -6.81 -3.70 6.39
N PRO A 115 -6.56 -4.80 7.12
CA PRO A 115 -6.37 -6.12 6.53
C PRO A 115 -7.55 -6.50 5.60
N LEU A 116 -7.24 -7.17 4.50
CA LEU A 116 -8.26 -7.73 3.61
C LEU A 116 -8.80 -9.02 4.25
N ARG A 117 -10.06 -8.97 4.69
CA ARG A 117 -10.80 -10.12 5.21
C ARG A 117 -11.70 -10.64 4.10
N ILE A 118 -11.24 -11.70 3.44
CA ILE A 118 -11.84 -12.27 2.25
C ILE A 118 -12.81 -13.38 2.63
N TYR A 119 -14.08 -13.20 2.26
CA TYR A 119 -15.10 -14.24 2.28
C TYR A 119 -15.34 -14.77 0.88
N PHE A 120 -15.39 -16.09 0.75
CA PHE A 120 -15.84 -16.77 -0.46
C PHE A 120 -17.26 -17.26 -0.24
N ASN A 121 -18.17 -16.86 -1.12
CA ASN A 121 -19.50 -17.46 -1.17
C ASN A 121 -19.39 -18.98 -1.40
N GLU A 122 -20.33 -19.73 -0.81
CA GLU A 122 -20.32 -21.19 -0.79
C GLU A 122 -20.28 -21.82 -2.18
N ILE A 123 -20.89 -21.17 -3.19
CA ILE A 123 -20.96 -21.68 -4.56
C ILE A 123 -19.67 -21.45 -5.36
N VAL A 124 -18.68 -20.72 -4.80
CA VAL A 124 -17.38 -20.57 -5.43
C VAL A 124 -16.65 -21.91 -5.38
N ASP A 125 -16.40 -22.48 -6.56
CA ASP A 125 -15.76 -23.78 -6.76
C ASP A 125 -14.46 -23.91 -5.95
N PHE A 126 -14.25 -25.09 -5.37
CA PHE A 126 -13.12 -25.36 -4.48
C PHE A 126 -11.75 -25.12 -5.14
N VAL A 127 -11.61 -25.50 -6.42
CA VAL A 127 -10.37 -25.32 -7.20
C VAL A 127 -10.05 -23.83 -7.34
N ASP A 128 -11.03 -23.03 -7.74
CA ASP A 128 -10.88 -21.60 -7.96
C ASP A 128 -10.57 -20.86 -6.66
N ARG A 129 -11.28 -21.23 -5.58
CA ARG A 129 -11.06 -20.72 -4.23
C ARG A 129 -9.63 -20.94 -3.78
N ASN A 130 -9.10 -22.16 -3.89
CA ASN A 130 -7.75 -22.47 -3.44
C ASN A 130 -6.70 -21.81 -4.33
N ALA A 131 -6.89 -21.81 -5.65
CA ALA A 131 -5.97 -21.14 -6.57
C ALA A 131 -5.85 -19.64 -6.29
N LEU A 132 -6.94 -18.98 -5.90
CA LEU A 132 -6.91 -17.58 -5.50
C LEU A 132 -6.31 -17.38 -4.10
N LYS A 133 -6.61 -18.26 -3.14
CA LYS A 133 -5.97 -18.24 -1.82
C LYS A 133 -4.46 -18.32 -1.92
N ASP A 134 -3.95 -19.29 -2.67
CA ASP A 134 -2.51 -19.47 -2.88
C ASP A 134 -1.89 -18.25 -3.58
N PHE A 135 -2.61 -17.67 -4.55
CA PHE A 135 -2.16 -16.44 -5.20
C PHE A 135 -2.09 -15.26 -4.23
N ALA A 136 -3.13 -15.06 -3.41
CA ALA A 136 -3.19 -13.98 -2.43
C ALA A 136 -2.11 -14.12 -1.34
N ILE A 137 -1.88 -15.33 -0.81
CA ILE A 137 -0.83 -15.59 0.17
C ILE A 137 0.55 -15.27 -0.42
N ARG A 138 0.83 -15.68 -1.67
CA ARG A 138 2.09 -15.31 -2.35
C ARG A 138 2.28 -13.82 -2.54
N LEU A 139 1.20 -13.04 -2.68
CA LEU A 139 1.28 -11.58 -2.75
C LEU A 139 1.58 -10.97 -1.38
N GLU A 140 0.89 -11.42 -0.33
CA GLU A 140 1.14 -11.01 1.05
C GLU A 140 2.60 -11.29 1.45
N ASP A 141 3.13 -12.47 1.15
CA ASP A 141 4.53 -12.84 1.42
C ASP A 141 5.55 -11.93 0.74
N LYS A 142 5.16 -11.27 -0.37
CA LYS A 142 6.01 -10.38 -1.16
C LYS A 142 5.80 -8.90 -0.83
N VAL A 143 4.76 -8.56 -0.08
CA VAL A 143 4.32 -7.18 0.20
C VAL A 143 3.99 -7.05 1.68
N ASP A 144 5.00 -6.72 2.49
CA ASP A 144 4.93 -6.77 3.97
C ASP A 144 3.73 -6.06 4.61
N SER A 145 3.28 -4.96 4.01
CA SER A 145 2.17 -4.12 4.50
C SER A 145 0.79 -4.55 3.98
N LEU A 146 0.72 -5.50 3.04
CA LEU A 146 -0.51 -6.13 2.65
C LEU A 146 -0.79 -7.28 3.62
N LYS A 147 -1.96 -7.27 4.26
CA LYS A 147 -2.39 -8.32 5.18
C LYS A 147 -3.67 -8.95 4.69
N ILE A 148 -3.70 -10.27 4.61
CA ILE A 148 -4.82 -11.02 4.04
C ILE A 148 -5.27 -12.11 4.99
N GLU A 149 -6.57 -12.14 5.25
CA GLU A 149 -7.21 -13.12 6.12
C GLU A 149 -8.40 -13.74 5.37
N PHE A 150 -8.60 -15.05 5.52
CA PHE A 150 -9.76 -15.73 4.95
C PHE A 150 -10.77 -16.04 6.05
N VAL A 151 -11.93 -15.41 5.96
CA VAL A 151 -12.99 -15.52 6.97
C VAL A 151 -14.13 -16.43 6.52
N LYS A 152 -14.89 -16.94 7.49
CA LYS A 152 -15.98 -17.89 7.23
C LYS A 152 -17.34 -17.22 7.04
N SER A 153 -17.48 -15.97 7.46
CA SER A 153 -18.76 -15.26 7.42
C SER A 153 -18.66 -13.92 6.69
N ILE A 154 -19.77 -13.51 6.06
CA ILE A 154 -19.87 -12.22 5.37
C ILE A 154 -19.67 -11.05 6.35
N GLY A 155 -20.21 -11.14 7.57
CA GLY A 155 -20.16 -10.06 8.56
C GLY A 155 -18.74 -9.73 9.07
N GLU A 156 -17.81 -10.67 8.96
CA GLU A 156 -16.39 -10.48 9.31
C GLU A 156 -15.56 -9.99 8.11
N SER A 157 -16.15 -9.96 6.91
CA SER A 157 -15.43 -9.69 5.67
C SER A 157 -15.51 -8.22 5.26
N ASN A 158 -14.47 -7.76 4.58
CA ASN A 158 -14.49 -6.53 3.79
C ASN A 158 -14.24 -6.79 2.30
N PHE A 159 -14.08 -8.06 1.92
CA PHE A 159 -13.89 -8.48 0.54
C PHE A 159 -14.74 -9.73 0.27
N ILE A 160 -15.70 -9.63 -0.62
CA ILE A 160 -16.64 -10.72 -0.93
C ILE A 160 -16.39 -11.21 -2.35
N ILE A 161 -16.13 -12.51 -2.48
CA ILE A 161 -15.95 -13.20 -3.76
C ILE A 161 -17.12 -14.14 -3.95
N TYR A 162 -17.82 -14.00 -5.06
CA TYR A 162 -19.01 -14.78 -5.33
C TYR A 162 -19.16 -15.08 -6.82
N TYR A 163 -19.84 -16.18 -7.09
CA TYR A 163 -20.31 -16.49 -8.42
C TYR A 163 -21.78 -16.15 -8.57
N LYS A 164 -22.17 -16.02 -9.84
CA LYS A 164 -23.56 -15.96 -10.26
C LYS A 164 -23.75 -17.00 -11.35
N ASP A 165 -24.91 -17.65 -11.35
CA ASP A 165 -25.37 -18.54 -12.41
C ASP A 165 -26.91 -18.52 -12.45
N ALA A 166 -27.51 -19.27 -13.38
CA ALA A 166 -28.95 -19.38 -13.55
C ALA A 166 -29.68 -19.81 -12.27
N ASP A 167 -29.04 -20.64 -11.45
CA ASP A 167 -29.62 -21.19 -10.21
C ASP A 167 -29.34 -20.30 -8.99
N ASN A 168 -28.30 -19.46 -9.06
CA ASN A 168 -27.84 -18.59 -7.97
C ASN A 168 -27.68 -17.14 -8.44
N ASN A 169 -28.76 -16.38 -8.35
CA ASN A 169 -28.79 -14.96 -8.73
C ASN A 169 -28.53 -14.00 -7.55
N ASN A 170 -27.80 -14.45 -6.53
CA ASN A 170 -27.47 -13.62 -5.38
C ASN A 170 -26.51 -12.50 -5.79
N GLU A 171 -26.97 -11.25 -5.70
CA GLU A 171 -26.17 -10.07 -6.04
C GLU A 171 -25.78 -9.33 -4.75
N TYR A 172 -24.49 -9.30 -4.46
CA TYR A 172 -23.96 -8.64 -3.26
C TYR A 172 -23.69 -7.15 -3.48
N SER A 173 -23.62 -6.70 -4.73
CA SER A 173 -23.46 -5.27 -5.06
C SER A 173 -24.36 -4.87 -6.23
N PRO A 174 -25.28 -3.90 -6.05
CA PRO A 174 -26.13 -3.39 -7.14
C PRO A 174 -25.32 -2.88 -8.34
N ASP A 175 -24.15 -2.28 -8.10
CA ASP A 175 -23.25 -1.74 -9.12
C ASP A 175 -22.60 -2.81 -10.02
N MET A 176 -22.69 -4.09 -9.61
CA MET A 176 -22.19 -5.22 -10.37
C MET A 176 -23.29 -5.94 -11.17
N SER A 177 -24.57 -5.64 -10.94
CA SER A 177 -25.74 -6.37 -11.47
C SER A 177 -25.70 -6.67 -12.97
N THR A 178 -25.25 -5.71 -13.78
CA THR A 178 -25.20 -5.81 -15.26
C THR A 178 -23.89 -6.39 -15.80
N LYS A 179 -22.87 -6.58 -14.96
CA LYS A 179 -21.57 -7.09 -15.38
C LYS A 179 -21.53 -8.61 -15.28
N ASN A 180 -20.97 -9.26 -16.31
CA ASN A 180 -20.70 -10.70 -16.28
C ASN A 180 -19.53 -11.03 -15.36
N GLU A 181 -18.55 -10.14 -15.23
CA GLU A 181 -17.43 -10.33 -14.33
C GLU A 181 -16.85 -8.99 -13.90
N GLY A 182 -16.03 -9.01 -12.85
CA GLY A 182 -15.23 -7.87 -12.45
C GLY A 182 -15.27 -7.67 -10.95
N PHE A 183 -14.97 -6.44 -10.54
CA PHE A 183 -15.12 -6.03 -9.17
C PHE A 183 -15.73 -4.63 -9.06
N TYR A 184 -16.30 -4.36 -7.91
CA TYR A 184 -16.68 -3.04 -7.46
C TYR A 184 -16.12 -2.81 -6.06
N THR A 185 -15.61 -1.61 -5.82
CA THR A 185 -14.96 -1.26 -4.56
C THR A 185 -15.50 0.06 -4.04
N TYR A 186 -15.84 0.09 -2.76
CA TYR A 186 -16.15 1.30 -2.01
C TYR A 186 -14.91 1.82 -1.29
N TRP A 187 -14.81 3.15 -1.16
CA TRP A 187 -13.73 3.81 -0.42
C TRP A 187 -14.28 4.99 0.38
N ASN A 188 -13.58 5.34 1.47
CA ASN A 188 -13.96 6.46 2.32
C ASN A 188 -13.41 7.81 1.78
N ARG A 189 -13.70 8.92 2.48
CA ARG A 189 -13.24 10.27 2.10
C ARG A 189 -11.71 10.43 2.06
N ASN A 190 -10.97 9.53 2.71
CA ASN A 190 -9.51 9.48 2.71
C ASN A 190 -8.95 8.59 1.59
N ASN A 191 -9.79 8.16 0.63
CA ASN A 191 -9.43 7.24 -0.45
C ASN A 191 -8.92 5.88 0.04
N GLN A 192 -9.29 5.48 1.26
CA GLN A 192 -9.00 4.15 1.77
C GLN A 192 -10.09 3.20 1.31
N LEU A 193 -9.69 2.06 0.76
CA LEU A 193 -10.60 0.99 0.35
C LEU A 193 -11.27 0.39 1.59
N THR A 194 -12.57 0.17 1.50
CA THR A 194 -13.41 -0.24 2.64
C THR A 194 -14.14 -1.54 2.39
N ASN A 195 -14.71 -1.72 1.20
CA ASN A 195 -15.41 -2.94 0.82
C ASN A 195 -15.18 -3.24 -0.66
N THR A 196 -14.93 -4.49 -1.01
CA THR A 196 -14.87 -4.95 -2.41
C THR A 196 -15.77 -6.15 -2.64
N PHE A 197 -16.42 -6.15 -3.79
CA PHE A 197 -17.24 -7.22 -4.30
C PHE A 197 -16.65 -7.68 -5.62
N LEU A 198 -16.20 -8.94 -5.70
CA LEU A 198 -15.65 -9.54 -6.92
C LEU A 198 -16.62 -10.63 -7.39
N LYS A 199 -17.15 -10.45 -8.59
CA LYS A 199 -18.15 -11.33 -9.21
C LYS A 199 -17.60 -12.02 -10.44
N ILE A 200 -17.96 -13.29 -10.62
CA ILE A 200 -17.90 -14.00 -11.90
C ILE A 200 -19.26 -14.66 -12.19
N ASP A 201 -19.83 -14.39 -13.36
CA ASP A 201 -21.00 -15.08 -13.89
C ASP A 201 -20.53 -16.35 -14.64
N LYS A 202 -20.80 -17.52 -14.05
CA LYS A 202 -20.33 -18.82 -14.57
C LYS A 202 -20.95 -19.15 -15.92
N ASP A 203 -22.14 -18.65 -16.22
CA ASP A 203 -22.83 -18.93 -17.47
C ASP A 203 -22.30 -18.08 -18.63
N LYS A 204 -21.54 -17.02 -18.31
CA LYS A 204 -21.00 -16.06 -19.28
C LYS A 204 -19.48 -16.11 -19.41
N VAL A 205 -18.78 -16.76 -18.48
CA VAL A 205 -17.32 -16.86 -18.47
C VAL A 205 -16.88 -18.27 -18.83
N ASN A 206 -15.85 -18.38 -19.68
CA ASN A 206 -15.26 -19.67 -20.01
C ASN A 206 -14.67 -20.34 -18.75
N PRO A 207 -15.09 -21.58 -18.40
CA PRO A 207 -14.56 -22.28 -17.23
C PRO A 207 -13.03 -22.39 -17.20
N SER A 208 -12.36 -22.51 -18.36
CA SER A 208 -10.90 -22.66 -18.42
C SER A 208 -10.13 -21.40 -18.01
N THR A 209 -10.74 -20.21 -18.10
CA THR A 209 -10.07 -18.92 -17.86
C THR A 209 -10.44 -18.28 -16.52
N ARG A 210 -11.44 -18.84 -15.84
CA ARG A 210 -12.07 -18.30 -14.64
C ARG A 210 -11.09 -18.05 -13.49
N VAL A 211 -10.14 -18.96 -13.26
CA VAL A 211 -9.11 -18.79 -12.22
C VAL A 211 -8.24 -17.57 -12.49
N GLU A 212 -7.78 -17.38 -13.72
CA GLU A 212 -6.95 -16.21 -14.06
C GLU A 212 -7.76 -14.92 -14.06
N LEU A 213 -9.03 -14.96 -14.47
CA LEU A 213 -9.94 -13.83 -14.30
C LEU A 213 -10.08 -13.42 -12.83
N LEU A 214 -10.30 -14.37 -11.94
CA LEU A 214 -10.36 -14.12 -10.49
C LEU A 214 -9.09 -13.46 -9.98
N LYS A 215 -7.91 -14.03 -10.28
CA LYS A 215 -6.63 -13.47 -9.85
C LYS A 215 -6.41 -12.07 -10.41
N TRP A 216 -6.74 -11.86 -11.67
CA TRP A 216 -6.57 -10.57 -12.34
C TRP A 216 -7.44 -9.49 -11.71
N ARG A 217 -8.74 -9.77 -11.51
CA ARG A 217 -9.67 -8.83 -10.86
C ARG A 217 -9.33 -8.61 -9.40
N PHE A 218 -8.90 -9.65 -8.69
CA PHE A 218 -8.40 -9.54 -7.32
C PHE A 218 -7.20 -8.60 -7.26
N PHE A 219 -6.17 -8.83 -8.08
CA PHE A 219 -4.97 -7.99 -8.11
C PHE A 219 -5.29 -6.53 -8.40
N GLN A 220 -6.14 -6.25 -9.40
CA GLN A 220 -6.58 -4.89 -9.71
C GLN A 220 -7.28 -4.20 -8.54
N SER A 221 -8.11 -4.95 -7.80
CA SER A 221 -8.85 -4.41 -6.68
C SER A 221 -7.98 -4.05 -5.47
N LEU A 222 -6.71 -4.49 -5.44
CA LEU A 222 -5.79 -4.15 -4.36
C LEU A 222 -5.46 -2.64 -4.32
N GLY A 223 -5.35 -1.97 -5.46
CA GLY A 223 -5.09 -0.52 -5.49
C GLY A 223 -6.11 0.25 -6.33
N TYR A 224 -7.20 -0.41 -6.72
CA TYR A 224 -8.10 0.05 -7.78
C TYR A 224 -7.31 0.40 -9.06
N PHE A 225 -6.37 -0.47 -9.41
CA PHE A 225 -5.36 -0.20 -10.43
C PHE A 225 -5.96 -0.09 -11.83
N ARG A 226 -5.41 0.86 -12.60
CA ARG A 226 -5.72 1.02 -14.01
C ARG A 226 -4.84 0.12 -14.85
N LEU A 227 -5.50 -0.62 -15.72
CA LEU A 227 -4.81 -1.43 -16.72
C LEU A 227 -4.27 -0.55 -17.83
N GLN A 228 -3.11 -0.91 -18.33
CA GLN A 228 -2.37 -0.15 -19.32
C GLN A 228 -2.09 -1.02 -20.54
N SER A 229 -2.12 -0.42 -21.73
CA SER A 229 -1.86 -1.13 -22.99
C SER A 229 -0.37 -1.39 -23.26
N ASN A 230 0.53 -0.74 -22.52
CA ASN A 230 1.97 -0.85 -22.70
C ASN A 230 2.62 -2.00 -21.89
N PHE A 231 1.83 -2.77 -21.13
CA PHE A 231 2.30 -3.98 -20.47
C PHE A 231 2.07 -5.21 -21.35
N PRO A 232 2.95 -6.23 -21.30
CA PRO A 232 2.71 -7.50 -21.97
C PRO A 232 1.41 -8.13 -21.47
N CYS A 233 0.66 -8.84 -22.31
CA CYS A 233 -0.64 -9.38 -21.95
C CYS A 233 -0.62 -10.40 -20.81
N THR A 234 0.55 -11.00 -20.53
CA THR A 234 0.80 -11.84 -19.36
C THR A 234 0.82 -11.07 -18.04
N SER A 235 1.05 -9.76 -18.04
CA SER A 235 1.09 -8.93 -16.81
C SER A 235 -0.31 -8.72 -16.22
N TYR A 236 -0.34 -8.56 -14.90
CA TYR A 236 -1.53 -8.22 -14.14
C TYR A 236 -1.97 -6.76 -14.31
N PHE A 237 -1.06 -5.86 -14.73
CA PHE A 237 -1.37 -4.48 -15.09
C PHE A 237 -1.76 -4.28 -16.56
N SER A 238 -1.73 -5.33 -17.38
CA SER A 238 -2.06 -5.19 -18.81
C SER A 238 -3.55 -5.09 -19.07
N LYS A 239 -3.94 -4.28 -20.07
CA LYS A 239 -5.32 -4.14 -20.53
C LYS A 239 -5.83 -5.38 -21.27
N CYS A 240 -4.94 -6.15 -21.90
CA CYS A 240 -5.31 -7.42 -22.50
C CYS A 240 -5.37 -8.54 -21.45
N PHE A 241 -6.31 -9.44 -21.68
CA PHE A 241 -6.43 -10.68 -20.94
C PHE A 241 -5.77 -11.82 -21.71
N GLU A 242 -5.01 -12.65 -21.00
CA GLU A 242 -4.50 -13.92 -21.49
C GLU A 242 -4.85 -15.01 -20.47
N GLU A 243 -5.03 -16.24 -20.96
CA GLU A 243 -5.39 -17.39 -20.12
C GLU A 243 -4.28 -17.79 -19.14
N VAL A 244 -3.07 -17.27 -19.33
CA VAL A 244 -1.93 -17.46 -18.43
C VAL A 244 -1.35 -16.09 -18.12
N LYS A 245 -1.58 -15.60 -16.90
CA LYS A 245 -0.90 -14.41 -16.38
C LYS A 245 0.26 -14.80 -15.49
N ILE A 246 1.34 -14.05 -15.59
CA ILE A 246 2.57 -14.25 -14.84
C ILE A 246 2.68 -13.08 -13.87
N LEU A 247 2.78 -13.38 -12.58
CA LEU A 247 3.10 -12.37 -11.58
C LEU A 247 4.59 -12.03 -11.71
N SER A 248 4.91 -11.06 -12.55
CA SER A 248 6.29 -10.67 -12.85
C SER A 248 6.90 -9.86 -11.71
N ASP A 249 8.23 -9.75 -11.69
CA ASP A 249 8.93 -8.91 -10.72
C ASP A 249 8.50 -7.43 -10.84
N SER A 250 8.21 -6.95 -12.05
CA SER A 250 7.69 -5.60 -12.27
C SER A 250 6.27 -5.42 -11.68
N ASP A 251 5.40 -6.43 -11.79
CA ASP A 251 4.08 -6.38 -11.16
C ASP A 251 4.21 -6.30 -9.63
N ILE A 252 5.10 -7.12 -9.06
CA ILE A 252 5.40 -7.16 -7.63
C ILE A 252 6.01 -5.84 -7.17
N GLU A 253 6.97 -5.27 -7.92
CA GLU A 253 7.63 -4.01 -7.54
C GLU A 253 6.63 -2.84 -7.50
N LEU A 254 5.74 -2.73 -8.49
CA LEU A 254 4.69 -1.71 -8.50
C LEU A 254 3.73 -1.88 -7.32
N LEU A 255 3.33 -3.12 -7.01
CA LEU A 255 2.47 -3.41 -5.86
C LEU A 255 3.17 -3.10 -4.53
N ARG A 256 4.43 -3.52 -4.36
CA ARG A 256 5.26 -3.20 -3.18
C ARG A 256 5.41 -1.70 -3.01
N TYR A 257 5.66 -0.98 -4.10
CA TYR A 257 5.80 0.47 -4.07
C TYR A 257 4.49 1.15 -3.65
N HIS A 258 3.36 0.67 -4.17
CA HIS A 258 2.03 1.14 -3.81
C HIS A 258 1.72 0.98 -2.31
N TYR A 259 2.15 -0.14 -1.73
CA TYR A 259 1.90 -0.48 -0.35
C TYR A 259 3.04 -0.07 0.61
N SER A 260 4.14 0.46 0.08
CA SER A 260 5.26 0.93 0.90
C SER A 260 4.81 2.10 1.78
N TYR A 261 5.29 2.14 3.02
CA TYR A 261 5.17 3.28 3.93
C TYR A 261 6.09 4.44 3.47
N GLY A 262 6.21 4.68 2.16
CA GLY A 262 6.98 5.79 1.61
C GLY A 262 6.08 6.94 1.14
N ILE A 263 6.58 7.69 0.16
CA ILE A 263 5.98 8.90 -0.47
C ILE A 263 4.49 8.76 -0.82
N CYS A 264 4.05 7.54 -1.14
CA CYS A 264 2.82 7.37 -1.87
C CYS A 264 1.58 7.33 -0.97
N LYS A 265 1.66 6.82 0.26
CA LYS A 265 0.45 6.36 0.97
C LYS A 265 -0.58 7.48 1.19
N GLY A 266 -1.68 7.42 0.44
CA GLY A 266 -2.78 8.38 0.49
C GLY A 266 -2.49 9.74 -0.17
N SER A 267 -1.37 9.88 -0.87
CA SER A 267 -1.03 11.11 -1.57
C SER A 267 -1.88 11.29 -2.83
N ASN A 268 -2.00 12.54 -3.26
CA ASN A 268 -2.53 12.86 -4.57
C ASN A 268 -1.38 12.94 -5.60
N LEU A 269 -1.72 12.95 -6.89
CA LEU A 269 -0.74 13.00 -7.97
C LEU A 269 0.25 14.18 -7.85
N LEU A 270 -0.24 15.37 -7.48
CA LEU A 270 0.61 16.55 -7.31
C LEU A 270 1.58 16.36 -6.13
N ASP A 271 1.06 15.95 -4.97
CA ASP A 271 1.90 15.67 -3.79
C ASP A 271 2.96 14.62 -4.13
N PHE A 272 2.58 13.56 -4.84
CA PHE A 272 3.48 12.52 -5.31
C PHE A 272 4.60 13.10 -6.20
N GLU A 273 4.26 13.92 -7.20
CA GLU A 273 5.25 14.52 -8.11
C GLU A 273 6.18 15.49 -7.38
N THR A 274 5.63 16.39 -6.56
CA THR A 274 6.41 17.36 -5.79
C THR A 274 7.35 16.67 -4.80
N GLN A 275 6.89 15.64 -4.08
CA GLN A 275 7.74 14.92 -3.13
C GLN A 275 8.89 14.19 -3.83
N HIS A 276 8.67 13.63 -5.02
CA HIS A 276 9.73 13.01 -5.82
C HIS A 276 10.74 14.03 -6.35
N GLU A 277 10.28 15.19 -6.80
CA GLU A 277 11.17 16.26 -7.26
C GLU A 277 12.04 16.79 -6.14
N LEU A 278 11.44 17.07 -4.97
CA LEU A 278 12.18 17.48 -3.77
C LEU A 278 13.19 16.43 -3.34
N ALA A 279 12.81 15.14 -3.37
CA ALA A 279 13.71 14.07 -2.99
C ALA A 279 14.91 13.94 -3.93
N LYS A 280 14.68 14.07 -5.24
CA LYS A 280 15.74 14.10 -6.25
C LYS A 280 16.66 15.31 -6.05
N ASP A 281 16.12 16.49 -5.78
CA ASP A 281 16.91 17.70 -5.53
C ASP A 281 17.82 17.54 -4.30
N VAL A 282 17.27 17.07 -3.17
CA VAL A 282 18.02 16.84 -1.93
C VAL A 282 19.15 15.83 -2.12
N ILE A 283 18.88 14.71 -2.80
CA ILE A 283 19.90 13.67 -3.06
C ILE A 283 20.94 14.17 -4.06
N SER A 284 20.56 14.92 -5.09
CA SER A 284 21.50 15.46 -6.08
C SER A 284 22.49 16.45 -5.44
N LYS A 285 22.01 17.29 -4.51
CA LYS A 285 22.82 18.26 -3.76
C LYS A 285 23.68 17.60 -2.68
N ASN A 286 23.20 16.49 -2.10
CA ASN A 286 23.91 15.77 -1.04
C ASN A 286 23.82 14.25 -1.27
N PRO A 287 24.66 13.66 -2.14
CA PRO A 287 24.57 12.22 -2.48
C PRO A 287 24.73 11.27 -1.29
N ASN A 288 25.40 11.72 -0.22
CA ASN A 288 25.59 10.96 1.01
C ASN A 288 24.39 11.06 1.99
N ASN A 289 23.39 11.90 1.68
CA ASN A 289 22.21 12.08 2.53
C ASN A 289 21.18 10.97 2.27
N LYS A 290 20.84 10.23 3.33
CA LYS A 290 19.78 9.21 3.30
C LYS A 290 18.45 9.88 3.62
N MET A 291 17.82 10.48 2.61
CA MET A 291 16.47 11.02 2.78
C MET A 291 15.52 9.92 3.25
N SER A 292 14.65 10.23 4.20
CA SER A 292 13.66 9.31 4.73
C SER A 292 12.33 10.03 4.92
N PHE A 293 11.24 9.28 4.80
CA PHE A 293 9.88 9.74 5.09
C PHE A 293 9.45 9.24 6.46
N ILE A 294 8.74 10.07 7.21
CA ILE A 294 8.21 9.73 8.53
C ILE A 294 6.70 9.58 8.39
N HIS A 295 6.18 8.44 8.85
CA HIS A 295 4.76 8.11 8.82
C HIS A 295 4.27 7.83 10.23
N GLU A 296 3.10 8.34 10.57
CA GLU A 296 2.40 7.98 11.80
C GLU A 296 1.78 6.58 11.65
N ILE A 297 1.96 5.75 12.68
CA ILE A 297 1.32 4.45 12.84
C ILE A 297 0.26 4.61 13.91
N GLU A 298 -0.98 4.27 13.57
CA GLU A 298 -2.07 4.12 14.54
C GLU A 298 -2.00 2.76 15.24
#